data_AF-A0A920HIU7-F1
#
_entry.id   AF-A0A920HIU7-F1
#
_cell.length_a   1.000
_cell.length_b   1.000
_cell.length_c   1.000
_cell.angle_alpha   90.00
_cell.angle_beta   90.00
_cell.angle_gamma   90.00
#
_symmetry.space_group_name_H-M   'P 1'
#
loop_
_entity.id
_entity.type
_entity.pdbx_description
1 polymer ?
#
loop_
_entity_poly.entity_id
_entity_poly.type
_entity_poly.pdbx_seq_one_letter_code
_entity_poly.pdbx_strand_id
1 'polypeptide(L)'
;MLSENDQLSLYELNEKLFELEYTKEDFVQSPGDFSLRGNILDVFSYSNENPIRIQFDDDKIERIREFNIDTQYSINNLKKIKISTNINSDLLDKNESVINIINNDCIVVINSLELINEELKSLIHQMT
;
A
#
# COMPACT_ATOMS: atom_id res chain seq x y z
N MET A 1 2.18 6.39 7.88
CA MET A 1 1.49 7.54 7.24
C MET A 1 2.52 8.65 7.14
N LEU A 2 2.62 9.34 6.00
CA LEU A 2 3.63 10.37 5.74
C LEU A 2 2.95 11.67 5.31
N SER A 3 3.46 12.81 5.73
CA SER A 3 2.89 14.14 5.49
C SER A 3 3.95 15.11 4.99
N GLU A 4 3.53 16.15 4.26
CA GLU A 4 4.42 17.27 3.97
C GLU A 4 4.95 17.89 5.28
N ASN A 5 6.23 18.26 5.29
CA ASN A 5 7.02 18.74 6.43
C ASN A 5 7.42 17.70 7.48
N ASP A 6 7.08 16.42 7.32
CA ASP A 6 7.62 15.37 8.18
C ASP A 6 9.15 15.36 8.11
N GLN A 7 9.82 15.26 9.26
CA GLN A 7 11.28 15.08 9.36
C GLN A 7 11.56 13.59 9.16
N LEU A 8 11.94 13.24 7.94
CA LEU A 8 12.24 11.88 7.51
C LEU A 8 13.23 11.98 6.36
N SER A 9 14.36 11.30 6.49
CA SER A 9 15.34 11.20 5.43
C SER A 9 14.89 10.23 4.34
N LEU A 10 15.41 10.45 3.13
CA LEU A 10 15.19 9.53 2.01
C LEU A 10 15.74 8.13 2.31
N TYR A 11 16.85 8.04 3.06
CA TYR A 11 17.41 6.76 3.50
C TYR A 11 16.44 5.99 4.40
N GLU A 12 15.87 6.63 5.42
CA GLU A 12 14.90 5.99 6.31
C GLU A 12 13.65 5.52 5.57
N LEU A 13 13.18 6.26 4.56
CA LEU A 13 12.04 5.82 3.77
C LEU A 13 12.40 4.66 2.83
N ASN A 14 13.60 4.65 2.25
CA ASN A 14 14.09 3.54 1.44
C ASN A 14 14.12 2.23 2.24
N GLU A 15 14.67 2.24 3.45
CA GLU A 15 14.70 1.04 4.30
C GLU A 15 13.29 0.55 4.64
N LYS A 16 12.39 1.46 5.01
CA LYS A 16 10.98 1.12 5.29
C LYS A 16 10.27 0.50 4.08
N LEU A 17 10.60 0.90 2.86
CA LEU A 17 9.99 0.32 1.66
C LEU A 17 10.48 -1.11 1.44
N PHE A 18 11.76 -1.39 1.68
CA PHE A 18 12.28 -2.76 1.67
C PHE A 18 11.62 -3.63 2.74
N GLU A 19 11.44 -3.11 3.96
CA GLU A 19 10.70 -3.80 5.04
C GLU A 19 9.25 -4.11 4.67
N LEU A 20 8.62 -3.29 3.82
CA LEU A 20 7.26 -3.49 3.33
C LEU A 20 7.18 -4.37 2.08
N GLU A 21 8.28 -5.02 1.69
CA GLU A 21 8.43 -5.88 0.50
C GLU A 21 8.21 -5.15 -0.83
N TYR A 22 8.58 -3.87 -0.90
CA TYR A 22 8.59 -3.13 -2.16
C TYR A 22 9.86 -3.44 -2.97
N THR A 23 9.72 -3.42 -4.29
CA THR A 23 10.82 -3.64 -5.23
C THR A 23 11.38 -2.30 -5.70
N LYS A 24 12.70 -2.14 -5.58
CA LYS A 24 13.40 -0.97 -6.10
C LYS A 24 13.64 -1.14 -7.60
N GLU A 25 13.07 -0.27 -8.39
CA GLU A 25 13.16 -0.25 -9.84
C GLU A 25 13.76 1.07 -10.34
N ASP A 26 14.21 1.08 -11.60
CA ASP A 26 14.66 2.32 -12.24
C ASP A 26 13.49 3.28 -12.47
N PHE A 27 12.31 2.75 -12.82
CA PHE A 27 11.06 3.46 -13.08
C PHE A 27 9.91 2.70 -12.43
N VAL A 28 9.05 3.42 -11.71
CA VAL A 28 7.81 2.87 -11.17
C VAL A 28 6.87 2.51 -12.33
N GLN A 29 6.36 1.28 -12.36
CA GLN A 29 5.43 0.80 -13.38
C GLN A 29 4.17 0.16 -12.77
N SER A 30 4.31 -0.54 -11.65
CA SER A 30 3.24 -1.31 -11.01
C SER A 30 3.17 -1.08 -9.49
N PRO A 31 2.03 -1.39 -8.84
CA PRO A 31 1.94 -1.38 -7.39
C PRO A 31 2.98 -2.30 -6.74
N GLY A 32 3.69 -1.79 -5.73
CA GLY A 32 4.84 -2.45 -5.11
C GLY A 32 6.19 -1.95 -5.60
N ASP A 33 6.23 -1.17 -6.69
CA ASP A 33 7.47 -0.58 -7.17
C ASP A 33 7.78 0.73 -6.43
N PHE A 34 9.07 1.00 -6.26
CA PHE A 34 9.56 2.34 -5.94
C PHE A 34 10.88 2.64 -6.67
N SER A 35 11.18 3.92 -6.87
CA SER A 35 12.43 4.37 -7.48
C SER A 35 13.00 5.59 -6.76
N LEU A 36 14.32 5.78 -6.85
CA LEU A 36 15.04 6.90 -6.23
C LEU A 36 15.82 7.68 -7.28
N ARG A 37 15.63 9.00 -7.31
CA ARG A 37 16.31 9.91 -8.26
C ARG A 37 16.69 11.20 -7.55
N GLY A 38 17.94 11.28 -7.09
CA GLY A 38 18.41 12.42 -6.30
C GLY A 38 17.59 12.56 -5.03
N ASN A 39 16.88 13.69 -4.89
CA ASN A 39 16.01 13.99 -3.75
C ASN A 39 14.55 13.59 -3.97
N ILE A 40 14.26 12.77 -4.99
CA ILE A 40 12.90 12.32 -5.30
C ILE A 40 12.79 10.81 -5.06
N LEU A 41 11.71 10.41 -4.40
CA LEU A 41 11.26 9.04 -4.29
C LEU A 41 9.90 8.91 -4.98
N ASP A 42 9.83 8.07 -6.00
CA ASP A 42 8.55 7.65 -6.59
C ASP A 42 8.16 6.29 -6.01
N VAL A 43 6.90 6.11 -5.62
CA VAL A 43 6.39 4.85 -5.07
C VAL A 43 4.95 4.62 -5.52
N PHE A 44 4.63 3.40 -5.91
CA PHE A 44 3.26 3.00 -6.21
C PHE A 44 2.72 2.09 -5.11
N SER A 45 1.92 2.65 -4.20
CA SER A 45 1.38 1.85 -3.11
C SER A 45 0.21 0.97 -3.53
N TYR A 46 0.12 -0.24 -2.95
CA TYR A 46 -0.96 -1.21 -3.20
C TYR A 46 -2.36 -0.67 -2.91
N SER A 47 -2.48 0.38 -2.09
CA SER A 47 -3.76 1.00 -1.72
C SER A 47 -4.11 2.26 -2.52
N ASN A 48 -3.28 2.68 -3.48
CA ASN A 48 -3.46 3.94 -4.21
C ASN A 48 -3.81 3.69 -5.68
N GLU A 49 -4.60 4.59 -6.26
CA GLU A 49 -4.97 4.52 -7.69
C GLU A 49 -3.81 4.98 -8.60
N ASN A 50 -3.06 6.00 -8.16
CA ASN A 50 -1.93 6.56 -8.90
C ASN A 50 -0.64 6.45 -8.08
N PRO A 51 0.53 6.33 -8.74
CA PRO A 51 1.81 6.41 -8.06
C PRO A 51 2.05 7.81 -7.48
N ILE A 52 2.88 7.85 -6.45
CA ILE A 52 3.14 9.04 -5.65
C ILE A 52 4.61 9.41 -5.80
N ARG A 53 4.86 10.69 -6.07
CA ARG A 53 6.16 11.33 -6.06
C ARG A 53 6.34 12.12 -4.78
N ILE A 54 7.36 11.77 -4.01
CA ILE A 54 7.75 12.44 -2.76
C ILE A 54 9.07 13.17 -3.04
N GLN A 55 9.05 14.49 -2.90
CA GLN A 55 10.23 15.33 -3.03
C GLN A 55 10.76 15.69 -1.64
N PHE A 56 12.06 15.54 -1.46
CA PHE A 56 12.76 15.80 -0.22
C PHE A 56 13.61 17.07 -0.30
N ASP A 57 13.74 17.74 0.84
CA ASP A 57 14.66 18.83 1.12
C ASP A 57 15.50 18.40 2.32
N ASP A 58 16.69 17.85 2.05
CA ASP A 58 17.52 17.09 2.99
C ASP A 58 16.70 16.00 3.73
N ASP A 59 16.54 16.13 5.05
CA ASP A 59 15.83 15.18 5.90
C ASP A 59 14.36 15.56 6.15
N LYS A 60 13.74 16.25 5.19
CA LYS A 60 12.35 16.71 5.29
C LYS A 60 11.58 16.43 4.01
N ILE A 61 10.35 15.94 4.16
CA ILE A 61 9.42 15.84 3.04
C ILE A 61 8.98 17.25 2.65
N GLU A 62 9.42 17.71 1.48
CA GLU A 62 9.07 19.03 0.95
C GLU A 62 7.69 19.01 0.31
N ARG A 63 7.41 18.02 -0.53
CA ARG A 63 6.18 17.97 -1.32
C ARG A 63 5.78 16.57 -1.71
N ILE A 64 4.47 16.31 -1.73
CA ILE A 64 3.92 15.02 -2.16
C ILE A 64 2.93 15.24 -3.30
N ARG A 65 3.04 14.45 -4.37
CA ARG A 65 2.16 14.57 -5.55
C ARG A 65 1.81 13.21 -6.11
N GLU A 66 0.60 13.08 -6.63
CA GLU A 66 0.27 11.98 -7.54
C GLU A 66 0.85 12.30 -8.92
N PHE A 67 1.24 11.26 -9.66
CA PHE A 67 1.62 11.41 -11.06
C PHE A 67 0.99 10.33 -11.92
N ASN A 68 0.80 10.62 -13.20
CA ASN A 68 0.27 9.66 -14.15
C ASN A 68 1.38 8.69 -14.57
N ILE A 69 1.12 7.39 -14.48
CA ILE A 69 2.13 6.35 -14.72
C ILE A 69 2.68 6.37 -16.15
N ASP A 70 1.86 6.67 -17.15
CA ASP A 70 2.25 6.64 -18.56
C ASP A 70 3.05 7.88 -18.96
N THR A 71 2.59 9.06 -18.55
CA THR A 71 3.16 10.35 -18.94
C THR A 71 4.22 10.86 -17.96
N GLN A 72 4.29 10.30 -16.76
CA GLN A 72 5.19 10.70 -15.68
C GLN A 72 4.98 12.14 -15.16
N TYR A 73 3.87 12.77 -15.55
CA TYR A 73 3.52 14.13 -15.13
C TYR A 73 2.66 14.13 -13.87
N SER A 74 2.91 15.13 -13.01
CA SER A 74 2.11 15.32 -11.81
C SER A 74 0.65 15.61 -12.15
N ILE A 75 -0.26 15.02 -11.37
CA ILE A 75 -1.70 15.21 -11.49
C ILE A 75 -2.20 16.10 -10.35
N ASN A 76 -1.99 15.67 -9.10
CA ASN A 76 -2.53 16.31 -7.90
C ASN A 76 -1.45 16.51 -6.84
N ASN A 77 -1.57 17.56 -6.03
CA ASN A 77 -0.75 17.72 -4.82
C ASN A 77 -1.48 17.10 -3.62
N LEU A 78 -0.74 16.39 -2.77
CA LEU A 78 -1.26 15.74 -1.57
C LEU A 78 -0.56 16.30 -0.34
N LYS A 79 -1.32 16.52 0.74
CA LYS A 79 -0.72 16.91 2.03
C LYS A 79 -0.21 15.71 2.84
N LYS A 80 -0.76 14.52 2.57
CA LYS A 80 -0.54 13.32 3.36
C LYS A 80 -0.84 12.06 2.53
N ILE A 81 -0.09 11.00 2.78
CA ILE A 81 -0.26 9.68 2.16
C ILE A 81 -0.13 8.56 3.20
N LYS A 82 -0.63 7.38 2.84
CA LYS A 82 -0.34 6.13 3.52
C LYS A 82 0.27 5.18 2.49
N ILE A 83 1.43 4.63 2.81
CA ILE A 83 2.03 3.53 2.05
C ILE A 83 1.64 2.25 2.78
N SER A 84 0.93 1.36 2.08
CA SER A 84 0.44 0.08 2.59
C SER A 84 1.18 -1.06 1.89
N THR A 85 1.52 -2.12 2.62
CA THR A 85 2.09 -3.35 2.03
C THR A 85 1.04 -4.13 1.23
N ASN A 86 1.49 -5.19 0.56
CA ASN A 86 0.64 -6.15 -0.12
C ASN A 86 -0.17 -6.96 0.91
N ILE A 87 -1.47 -7.15 0.68
CA ILE A 87 -2.34 -7.97 1.54
C ILE A 87 -1.90 -9.44 1.56
N ASN A 88 -1.20 -9.88 0.51
CA ASN A 88 -0.63 -11.23 0.42
C ASN A 88 0.83 -11.32 0.90
N SER A 89 1.40 -10.21 1.41
CA SER A 89 2.76 -10.19 1.96
C SER A 89 2.94 -11.26 3.04
N ASP A 90 4.15 -11.76 3.17
CA ASP A 90 4.48 -12.71 4.24
C ASP A 90 4.60 -12.02 5.61
N LEU A 91 4.55 -10.68 5.61
CA LEU A 91 4.45 -9.84 6.81
C LEU A 91 3.11 -9.97 7.55
N LEU A 92 2.06 -10.42 6.86
CA LEU A 92 0.73 -10.58 7.44
C LEU A 92 0.54 -12.01 7.93
N ASP A 93 0.02 -12.17 9.16
CA ASP A 93 -0.41 -13.49 9.62
C ASP A 93 -1.63 -13.95 8.83
N LYS A 94 -1.39 -14.80 7.85
CA LYS A 94 -2.41 -15.36 6.95
C LYS A 94 -3.43 -16.25 7.68
N ASN A 95 -3.21 -16.58 8.96
CA ASN A 95 -4.13 -17.37 9.78
C ASN A 95 -5.05 -16.52 10.65
N GLU A 96 -4.97 -15.18 10.61
CA GLU A 96 -5.84 -14.33 11.39
C GLU A 96 -7.23 -14.19 10.72
N SER A 97 -8.28 -14.48 11.48
CA SER A 97 -9.65 -14.30 10.98
C SER A 97 -9.96 -12.81 10.83
N VAL A 98 -10.52 -12.43 9.68
CA VAL A 98 -11.03 -11.06 9.43
C VAL A 98 -12.06 -10.64 10.50
N ILE A 99 -12.76 -11.60 11.13
CA ILE A 99 -13.73 -11.36 12.20
C ILE A 99 -13.05 -10.78 13.45
N ASN A 100 -11.78 -11.13 13.72
CA ASN A 100 -11.04 -10.59 14.85
C ASN A 100 -10.51 -9.17 14.59
N ILE A 101 -10.46 -8.76 13.32
CA ILE A 101 -9.97 -7.44 12.88
C ILE A 101 -11.10 -6.40 12.94
N ILE A 102 -12.34 -6.81 12.68
CA ILE A 102 -13.50 -5.92 12.74
C ILE A 102 -13.86 -5.59 14.20
N ASN A 103 -14.28 -4.34 14.44
CA ASN A 103 -14.64 -3.89 15.79
C ASN A 103 -15.86 -4.67 16.32
N ASN A 104 -15.91 -4.90 17.65
CA ASN A 104 -16.99 -5.67 18.27
C ASN A 104 -18.38 -5.01 18.11
N ASP A 105 -18.42 -3.69 17.89
CA ASP A 105 -19.63 -2.93 17.59
C ASP A 105 -19.91 -2.87 16.08
N CYS A 106 -19.90 -4.02 15.40
CA CYS A 106 -20.14 -4.12 13.96
C CYS A 106 -21.39 -4.95 13.66
N ILE A 107 -22.17 -4.52 12.66
CA ILE A 107 -23.27 -5.31 12.10
C ILE A 107 -22.75 -6.02 10.85
N VAL A 108 -22.70 -7.35 10.87
CA VAL A 108 -22.38 -8.16 9.70
C VAL A 108 -23.68 -8.46 8.95
N VAL A 109 -23.78 -7.94 7.73
CA VAL A 109 -24.91 -8.22 6.82
C VAL A 109 -24.48 -9.28 5.83
N ILE A 110 -25.16 -10.43 5.87
CA ILE A 110 -24.90 -11.56 4.99
C ILE A 110 -26.02 -11.65 3.97
N ASN A 111 -25.67 -11.60 2.69
CA ASN A 111 -26.61 -11.91 1.63
C ASN A 111 -26.57 -13.41 1.32
N SER A 112 -27.74 -14.06 1.25
CA SER A 112 -27.87 -15.47 0.84
C SER A 112 -26.97 -16.46 1.60
N LEU A 113 -27.28 -16.66 2.90
CA LEU A 113 -26.55 -17.59 3.76
C LEU A 113 -26.43 -19.03 3.20
N GLU A 114 -27.43 -19.48 2.45
CA GLU A 114 -27.45 -20.81 1.85
C GLU A 114 -26.32 -21.01 0.83
N LEU A 115 -26.12 -20.05 -0.07
CA LEU A 115 -25.04 -20.08 -1.08
C LEU A 115 -23.66 -20.11 -0.42
N ILE A 116 -23.47 -19.28 0.61
CA ILE A 116 -22.21 -19.22 1.36
C ILE A 116 -21.93 -20.58 2.01
N ASN A 117 -22.94 -21.24 2.58
CA ASN A 117 -22.76 -22.57 3.16
C ASN A 117 -22.39 -23.63 2.11
N GLU A 118 -22.94 -23.56 0.90
CA GLU A 118 -22.57 -24.48 -0.19
C GLU A 118 -21.12 -24.26 -0.64
N GLU A 119 -20.70 -23.01 -0.84
CA GLU A 119 -19.31 -22.66 -1.18
C GLU A 119 -18.33 -23.09 -0.10
N LEU A 120 -18.64 -22.84 1.17
CA LEU A 120 -17.81 -23.27 2.30
C LEU A 120 -17.64 -24.79 2.34
N LYS A 121 -18.71 -25.56 2.12
CA LYS A 121 -18.62 -27.03 2.05
C LYS A 121 -17.74 -27.48 0.88
N SER A 122 -17.85 -26.84 -0.27
CA SER A 122 -17.03 -27.14 -1.44
C SER A 122 -15.54 -26.88 -1.17
N LEU A 123 -15.21 -25.72 -0.59
CA LEU A 123 -13.84 -25.36 -0.20
C LEU A 123 -13.24 -26.34 0.82
N ILE A 124 -13.98 -26.68 1.88
CA ILE A 124 -13.53 -27.64 2.88
C ILE A 124 -13.24 -29.00 2.25
N HIS A 125 -14.10 -29.45 1.32
CA HIS A 125 -13.91 -30.73 0.64
C HIS A 125 -12.67 -30.75 -0.27
N GLN A 126 -12.28 -29.62 -0.87
CA GLN A 126 -11.05 -29.52 -1.67
C GLN A 126 -9.77 -29.56 -0.83
N MET A 127 -9.86 -29.26 0.47
CA MET A 127 -8.72 -29.23 1.39
C MET A 127 -8.48 -30.56 2.12
N THR A 128 -9.40 -31.52 2.01
CA THR A 128 -9.34 -32.87 2.63
C THR A 128 -9.17 -33.96 1.59
#